data_AF-A0A1I6UZS3-F1
#
_entry.id   AF-A0A1I6UZS3-F1
#
_cell.length_a   1.000
_cell.length_b   1.000
_cell.length_c   1.000
_cell.angle_alpha   90.00
_cell.angle_beta   90.00
_cell.angle_gamma   90.00
#
_symmetry.space_group_name_H-M   'P 1'
#
loop_
_entity.id
_entity.type
_entity.pdbx_description
1 polymer ?
#
loop_
_entity_poly.entity_id
_entity_poly.type
_entity_poly.pdbx_seq_one_letter_code
_entity_poly.pdbx_strand_id
1 'polypeptide(L)'
;MWYDVVMTDLTDPRPPLSGWIMDAYELLAANSHNTTESQDRQSISRERALKVLRNSEELDLETGDATHAVSRLIDRGYLYEVNDELRVTIPEN
;
A
#
# COMPACT_ATOMS: atom_id res chain seq x y z
N MET A 1 -9.39 -19.52 -24.42
CA MET A 1 -9.60 -19.15 -23.00
C MET A 1 -8.49 -18.19 -22.64
N TRP A 2 -8.79 -16.90 -22.72
CA TRP A 2 -7.85 -15.82 -22.45
C TRP A 2 -7.79 -15.66 -20.93
N TYR A 3 -6.61 -15.78 -20.33
CA TYR A 3 -6.37 -15.35 -18.96
C TYR A 3 -6.07 -13.85 -19.02
N ASP A 4 -7.09 -13.04 -18.77
CA ASP A 4 -6.99 -11.60 -18.68
C ASP A 4 -6.40 -11.23 -17.30
N VAL A 5 -5.17 -10.71 -17.33
CA VAL A 5 -4.59 -9.70 -16.42
C VAL A 5 -4.65 -9.99 -14.91
N VAL A 6 -3.69 -10.79 -14.43
CA VAL A 6 -3.01 -10.55 -13.14
C VAL A 6 -1.51 -10.87 -13.29
N MET A 7 -0.88 -10.37 -14.35
CA MET A 7 0.58 -10.27 -14.36
C MET A 7 0.91 -8.84 -13.96
N THR A 8 1.17 -8.70 -12.66
CA THR A 8 2.13 -7.75 -12.08
C THR A 8 2.86 -6.93 -13.14
N ASP A 9 2.58 -5.63 -13.14
CA ASP A 9 3.29 -4.57 -13.84
C ASP A 9 4.78 -4.90 -14.05
N LEU A 10 5.11 -5.56 -15.17
CA LEU A 10 6.48 -5.90 -15.58
C LEU A 10 7.27 -4.65 -16.01
N THR A 11 6.62 -3.50 -16.00
CA THR A 11 7.15 -2.16 -16.22
C THR A 11 7.61 -1.49 -14.93
N ASP A 12 7.29 -2.04 -13.77
CA ASP A 12 7.66 -1.46 -12.49
C ASP A 12 9.12 -1.82 -12.14
N PRO A 13 10.03 -0.82 -12.06
CA PRO A 13 11.44 -1.08 -11.76
C PRO A 13 11.67 -1.51 -10.30
N ARG A 14 10.63 -1.49 -9.46
CA ARG A 14 10.76 -1.82 -8.04
C ARG A 14 10.90 -3.33 -7.89
N PRO A 15 11.77 -3.78 -6.97
CA PRO A 15 12.02 -5.20 -6.79
C PRO A 15 10.74 -5.90 -6.32
N PRO A 16 10.49 -7.15 -6.75
CA PRO A 16 9.22 -7.83 -6.54
C PRO A 16 8.89 -7.90 -5.05
N LEU A 17 7.65 -7.54 -4.72
CA LEU A 17 7.06 -7.69 -3.39
C LEU A 17 6.48 -9.10 -3.26
N SER A 18 6.44 -9.63 -2.03
CA SER A 18 5.62 -10.80 -1.73
C SER A 18 4.15 -10.46 -1.96
N GLY A 19 3.35 -11.41 -2.44
CA GLY A 19 1.92 -11.20 -2.74
C GLY A 19 1.18 -10.49 -1.61
N TRP A 20 1.26 -11.02 -0.39
CA TRP A 20 0.61 -10.44 0.80
C TRP A 20 1.02 -8.99 1.13
N ILE A 21 2.23 -8.53 0.73
CA ILE A 21 2.66 -7.14 0.89
C ILE A 21 2.05 -6.25 -0.19
N MET A 22 1.84 -6.80 -1.39
CA MET A 22 1.09 -6.13 -2.46
C MET A 22 -0.38 -5.98 -2.06
N ASP A 23 -1.01 -7.05 -1.56
CA ASP A 23 -2.39 -7.00 -1.06
C ASP A 23 -2.54 -5.95 0.06
N ALA A 24 -1.57 -5.88 0.98
CA ALA A 24 -1.49 -4.84 2.00
C ALA A 24 -1.41 -3.43 1.39
N TYR A 25 -0.62 -3.24 0.33
CA TYR A 25 -0.51 -1.97 -0.38
C TYR A 25 -1.83 -1.57 -1.04
N GLU A 26 -2.48 -2.49 -1.76
CA GLU A 26 -3.75 -2.23 -2.44
C GLU A 26 -4.84 -1.86 -1.43
N LEU A 27 -4.90 -2.56 -0.30
CA LEU A 27 -5.81 -2.24 0.78
C LEU A 27 -5.56 -0.83 1.34
N LEU A 28 -4.29 -0.47 1.58
CA LEU A 28 -3.92 0.86 2.04
C LEU A 28 -4.26 1.94 1.01
N ALA A 29 -3.99 1.70 -0.28
CA ALA A 29 -4.31 2.60 -1.37
C ALA A 29 -5.82 2.84 -1.46
N ALA A 30 -6.63 1.78 -1.39
CA ALA A 30 -8.09 1.87 -1.35
C ALA A 30 -8.63 2.65 -0.12
N ASN A 31 -7.90 2.61 1.01
CA ASN A 31 -8.27 3.31 2.24
C ASN A 31 -7.64 4.70 2.39
N SER A 32 -6.78 5.11 1.45
CA SER A 32 -6.03 6.38 1.48
C SER A 32 -6.77 7.57 0.87
N HIS A 33 -8.09 7.45 0.69
CA HIS A 33 -8.95 8.50 0.16
C HIS A 33 -9.03 9.68 1.14
N ASN A 34 -8.40 10.80 0.79
CA ASN A 34 -8.59 12.05 1.49
C ASN A 34 -9.89 12.70 1.00
N THR A 35 -10.85 12.94 1.90
CA THR A 35 -12.18 13.49 1.59
C THR A 35 -12.13 14.95 1.13
N THR A 36 -10.96 15.60 1.17
CA THR A 36 -10.77 16.96 0.68
C THR A 36 -10.37 16.92 -0.79
N GLU A 37 -11.12 17.65 -1.61
CA GLU A 37 -11.06 17.84 -3.07
C GLU A 37 -9.71 18.37 -3.63
N SER A 38 -8.58 17.96 -3.06
CA SER A 38 -7.25 18.22 -3.61
C SER A 38 -6.75 16.93 -4.25
N GLN A 39 -6.94 16.87 -5.56
CA GLN A 39 -6.89 15.69 -6.43
C GLN A 39 -5.53 14.97 -6.55
N ASP A 40 -4.58 15.15 -5.62
CA ASP A 40 -3.19 14.80 -5.92
C ASP A 40 -2.48 13.88 -4.91
N ARG A 41 -2.99 13.68 -3.69
CA ARG A 41 -2.26 12.85 -2.70
C ARG A 41 -3.17 11.93 -1.89
N GLN A 42 -3.20 10.67 -2.32
CA GLN A 42 -3.59 9.52 -1.51
C GLN A 42 -2.71 9.43 -0.26
N SER A 43 -3.29 9.73 0.92
CA SER A 43 -2.56 9.80 2.18
C SER A 43 -3.36 9.18 3.32
N ILE A 44 -2.68 8.43 4.19
CA ILE A 44 -3.24 7.75 5.35
C ILE A 44 -2.26 7.85 6.52
N SER A 45 -2.73 8.16 7.73
CA SER A 45 -1.84 8.17 8.91
C SER A 45 -1.31 6.76 9.19
N ARG A 46 -0.08 6.66 9.72
CA ARG A 46 0.55 5.37 10.04
C ARG A 46 -0.33 4.53 10.96
N GLU A 47 -0.91 5.15 11.98
CA GLU A 47 -1.84 4.49 12.91
C GLU A 47 -3.08 3.92 12.20
N ARG A 48 -3.66 4.69 11.27
CA ARG A 48 -4.84 4.26 10.51
C ARG A 48 -4.47 3.15 9.53
N ALA A 49 -3.31 3.22 8.89
CA ALA A 49 -2.79 2.17 8.02
C ALA A 49 -2.64 0.84 8.78
N LEU A 50 -1.98 0.87 9.94
CA LEU A 50 -1.84 -0.32 10.79
C LEU A 50 -3.21 -0.86 11.23
N LYS A 51 -4.16 0.02 11.57
CA LYS A 51 -5.51 -0.37 11.94
C LYS A 51 -6.26 -1.01 10.77
N VAL A 52 -6.12 -0.50 9.55
CA VAL A 52 -6.74 -1.07 8.35
C VAL A 52 -6.16 -2.45 8.07
N LEU A 53 -4.84 -2.60 8.09
CA LEU A 53 -4.16 -3.89 7.88
C LEU A 53 -4.58 -4.95 8.91
N ARG A 54 -4.69 -4.55 10.18
CA ARG A 54 -5.09 -5.45 11.27
C ARG A 54 -6.57 -5.81 11.29
N ASN A 55 -7.43 -4.93 10.78
CA ASN A 55 -8.87 -5.19 10.67
C ASN A 55 -9.24 -5.88 9.35
N SER A 56 -8.26 -6.11 8.47
CA SER A 56 -8.50 -6.84 7.24
C SER A 56 -8.65 -8.32 7.55
N GLU A 57 -9.85 -8.86 7.33
CA GLU A 57 -10.10 -10.30 7.40
C GLU A 57 -9.35 -11.07 6.30
N GLU A 58 -8.94 -10.38 5.23
CA GLU A 58 -8.21 -10.98 4.11
C GLU A 58 -6.73 -11.22 4.44
N LEU A 59 -6.13 -10.32 5.22
CA LEU A 59 -4.71 -10.41 5.56
C LEU A 59 -4.45 -10.92 6.98
N ASP A 60 -5.41 -10.75 7.90
CA ASP A 60 -5.36 -11.19 9.31
C ASP A 60 -4.00 -10.91 9.97
N LEU A 61 -3.46 -9.71 9.74
CA LEU A 61 -2.08 -9.39 10.14
C LEU A 61 -1.99 -9.07 11.63
N GLU A 62 -1.00 -9.66 12.30
CA GLU A 62 -0.61 -9.24 13.62
C GLU A 62 0.03 -7.83 13.58
N THR A 63 0.15 -7.20 14.75
CA THR A 63 0.75 -5.85 14.84
C THR A 63 2.19 -5.83 14.30
N GLY A 64 2.94 -6.92 14.51
CA GLY A 64 4.29 -7.10 13.98
C GLY A 64 4.32 -7.13 12.45
N ASP A 65 3.45 -7.94 11.85
CA ASP A 65 3.39 -8.10 10.39
C ASP A 65 2.84 -6.86 9.70
N ALA A 66 1.83 -6.20 10.27
CA ALA A 66 1.34 -4.92 9.75
C ALA A 66 2.44 -3.85 9.75
N THR A 67 3.24 -3.79 10.82
CA THR A 67 4.40 -2.89 10.91
C THR A 67 5.48 -3.26 9.91
N HIS A 68 5.72 -4.55 9.72
CA HIS A 68 6.68 -5.06 8.73
C HIS A 68 6.25 -4.70 7.30
N ALA A 69 4.98 -4.91 6.95
CA ALA A 69 4.42 -4.57 5.65
C ALA A 69 4.59 -3.08 5.34
N VAL A 70 4.15 -2.20 6.25
CA VAL A 70 4.32 -0.75 6.09
C VAL A 70 5.78 -0.37 5.90
N SER A 71 6.67 -0.91 6.74
CA SER A 71 8.11 -0.60 6.64
C SER A 71 8.70 -1.09 5.33
N ARG A 72 8.26 -2.25 4.83
CA ARG A 72 8.72 -2.81 3.55
C ARG A 72 8.24 -1.97 2.37
N LEU A 73 7.01 -1.49 2.41
CA LEU A 73 6.44 -0.62 1.38
C LEU A 73 7.17 0.73 1.33
N ILE A 74 7.57 1.27 2.47
CA ILE A 74 8.38 2.49 2.54
C ILE A 74 9.80 2.24 1.98
N ASP A 75 10.48 1.20 2.46
CA ASP A 75 11.84 0.82 2.04
C ASP A 75 11.93 0.58 0.52
N ARG A 76 10.85 0.10 -0.08
CA ARG A 76 10.74 -0.21 -1.50
C ARG A 76 10.22 0.95 -2.36
N GLY A 77 9.87 2.08 -1.75
CA GLY A 77 9.36 3.25 -2.47
C GLY A 77 7.96 3.05 -3.05
N TYR A 78 7.13 2.21 -2.43
CA TYR A 78 5.69 2.14 -2.70
C TYR A 78 4.92 3.14 -1.85
N LEU A 79 5.43 3.42 -0.66
CA LEU A 79 4.93 4.44 0.24
C LEU A 79 6.07 5.36 0.65
N TYR A 80 5.73 6.57 1.08
CA TYR A 80 6.66 7.46 1.76
C TYR A 80 5.96 8.08 2.96
N GLU A 81 6.69 8.22 4.07
CA GLU A 81 6.18 8.80 5.30
C GLU A 81 6.57 10.28 5.39
N VAL A 82 5.59 11.16 5.58
CA VAL A 82 5.79 12.60 5.77
C VAL A 82 4.81 13.08 6.82
N ASN A 83 5.32 13.62 7.94
CA ASN A 83 4.53 14.04 9.10
C ASN A 83 3.64 12.92 9.69
N ASP A 84 4.17 11.71 9.84
CA ASP A 84 3.43 10.51 10.31
C ASP A 84 2.30 10.05 9.36
N GLU A 85 2.21 10.66 8.17
CA GLU A 85 1.30 10.26 7.11
C GLU A 85 2.03 9.48 6.03
N LEU A 86 1.55 8.28 5.75
CA LEU A 86 1.94 7.47 4.62
C LEU A 86 1.24 7.98 3.37
N ARG A 87 2.02 8.30 2.36
CA ARG A 87 1.54 8.75 1.06
C ARG A 87 1.85 7.69 0.02
N VAL A 88 0.87 7.38 -0.81
CA VAL A 88 1.00 6.43 -1.91
C VAL A 88 1.79 7.09 -3.03
N THR A 89 2.85 6.42 -3.52
CA THR A 89 3.51 6.82 -4.76
C THR A 89 2.87 6.09 -5.92
N ILE A 90 2.30 6.84 -6.86
CA ILE A 90 1.96 6.30 -8.18
C ILE A 90 3.24 6.46 -9.02
N PRO A 91 3.77 5.39 -9.64
CA PRO A 91 4.87 5.55 -10.58
C PRO A 91 4.42 6.48 -11.72
N GLU A 92 5.12 7.60 -11.90
CA GLU A 92 4.96 8.43 -13.10
C GLU A 92 5.48 7.61 -14.28
N ASN A 93 4.57 7.15 -15.15
CA ASN A 93 4.92 6.50 -16.41
C ASN A 93 5.12 7.53 -17.52
#